data_AF-U5EIL4-F1
#
_entry.id   AF-U5EIL4-F1
#
_cell.length_a   1.000
_cell.length_b   1.000
_cell.length_c   1.000
_cell.angle_alpha   90.00
_cell.angle_beta   90.00
_cell.angle_gamma   90.00
#
_symmetry.space_group_name_H-M   'P 1'
#
loop_
_entity.id
_entity.type
_entity.pdbx_description
1 polymer ?
#
loop_
_entity_poly.entity_id
_entity_poly.type
_entity_poly.pdbx_seq_one_letter_code
_entity_poly.pdbx_strand_id
1 'polypeptide(L)'
;PCPIKAPLVVTIVGLPCRGKSLASHKVARHLNWRGENAKVFNVDKNATPETLREITDFFKDGNNVAIIDGMHLTRQSRQLISTYCCESVFHHLLIEFACNEKCLEDNIADTVNFYQNVDRNRDWYREFTDKCELYSTKFETCSYTEGALISVINSEYPMYHSVTAKGVRGMLPTAILGVLANPVIRQQTFYLSRHGESEYNVIGRIGGDSDLSPRGLKYAERLTRQLGGVGAGPDAPKPKFIWTSELCRTKQTVKDIPGQKTAVKDLNEIDAGICEGLTYEEIQERFPTEFAWRDQDKLKYRYPHGESYLDLLQRVDNVVTALLTHTDVLVVSHQAVLRCILAYFKGIKPEGVPYINFPLHTLLIVRSYGYDFEVESVPLKVECVDTYRVQPKNCSISRSAADALTTVPVHFDAPLATPPKQTTTIS
;
A
#
# COMPACT_ATOMS: atom_id res chain seq x y z
N PRO A 1 2.02 24.58 -25.16
CA PRO A 1 2.58 23.27 -24.69
C PRO A 1 2.58 23.23 -23.16
N CYS A 2 1.96 22.21 -22.57
CA CYS A 2 1.91 22.04 -21.11
C CYS A 2 3.31 21.60 -20.59
N PRO A 3 3.88 22.26 -19.55
CA PRO A 3 5.16 21.87 -18.98
C PRO A 3 5.17 20.42 -18.48
N ILE A 4 6.32 19.75 -18.57
CA ILE A 4 6.47 18.33 -18.13
C ILE A 4 6.07 18.12 -16.66
N LYS A 5 6.28 19.14 -15.80
CA LYS A 5 5.98 19.09 -14.37
C LYS A 5 4.65 19.76 -14.00
N ALA A 6 3.80 20.07 -14.97
CA ALA A 6 2.50 20.65 -14.67
C ALA A 6 1.62 19.64 -13.91
N PRO A 7 0.77 20.11 -12.98
CA PRO A 7 -0.21 19.26 -12.32
C PRO A 7 -1.14 18.53 -13.30
N LEU A 8 -1.67 17.39 -12.87
CA LEU A 8 -2.60 16.57 -13.62
C LEU A 8 -4.01 16.66 -13.02
N VAL A 9 -4.98 17.02 -13.85
CA VAL A 9 -6.41 16.88 -13.55
C VAL A 9 -6.92 15.63 -14.25
N VAL A 10 -7.49 14.72 -13.48
CA VAL A 10 -8.16 13.50 -13.96
C VAL A 10 -9.67 13.70 -13.81
N THR A 11 -10.42 13.52 -14.88
CA THR A 11 -11.88 13.58 -14.86
C THR A 11 -12.44 12.19 -15.04
N ILE A 12 -13.14 11.70 -14.03
CA ILE A 12 -13.80 10.40 -14.07
C ILE A 12 -15.18 10.57 -14.69
N VAL A 13 -15.53 9.72 -15.65
CA VAL A 13 -16.76 9.81 -16.44
C VAL A 13 -17.49 8.48 -16.38
N GLY A 14 -18.80 8.50 -16.24
CA GLY A 14 -19.62 7.28 -16.36
C GLY A 14 -20.87 7.31 -15.51
N LEU A 15 -21.81 6.42 -15.85
CA LEU A 15 -23.07 6.24 -15.15
C LEU A 15 -22.86 5.81 -13.68
N PRO A 16 -23.89 5.93 -12.81
CA PRO A 16 -23.86 5.36 -11.47
C PRO A 16 -23.50 3.86 -11.47
N CYS A 17 -22.92 3.37 -10.38
CA CYS A 17 -22.61 1.94 -10.18
C CYS A 17 -21.68 1.31 -11.24
N ARG A 18 -20.77 2.10 -11.83
CA ARG A 18 -19.74 1.62 -12.79
C ARG A 18 -18.35 1.38 -12.19
N GLY A 19 -18.18 1.53 -10.87
CA GLY A 19 -16.89 1.36 -10.19
C GLY A 19 -16.00 2.61 -10.17
N LYS A 20 -16.54 3.79 -10.51
CA LYS A 20 -15.83 5.08 -10.57
C LYS A 20 -15.08 5.40 -9.27
N SER A 21 -15.81 5.54 -8.16
CA SER A 21 -15.22 5.92 -6.86
C SER A 21 -14.19 4.93 -6.36
N LEU A 22 -14.45 3.62 -6.53
CA LEU A 22 -13.50 2.57 -6.18
C LEU A 22 -12.17 2.73 -6.94
N ALA A 23 -12.24 2.97 -8.24
CA ALA A 23 -11.06 3.20 -9.06
C ALA A 23 -10.35 4.53 -8.72
N SER A 24 -11.10 5.63 -8.52
CA SER A 24 -10.57 6.93 -8.12
C SER A 24 -9.72 6.85 -6.85
N HIS A 25 -10.25 6.21 -5.82
CA HIS A 25 -9.57 6.03 -4.55
C HIS A 25 -8.38 5.05 -4.64
N LYS A 26 -8.50 3.98 -5.44
CA LYS A 26 -7.39 3.05 -5.70
C LYS A 26 -6.23 3.75 -6.42
N VAL A 27 -6.52 4.55 -7.44
CA VAL A 27 -5.53 5.36 -8.17
C VAL A 27 -4.88 6.37 -7.23
N ALA A 28 -5.67 7.14 -6.48
CA ALA A 28 -5.12 8.10 -5.52
C ALA A 28 -4.21 7.44 -4.48
N ARG A 29 -4.63 6.29 -3.92
CA ARG A 29 -3.83 5.53 -2.95
C ARG A 29 -2.50 5.07 -3.55
N HIS A 30 -2.53 4.50 -4.75
CA HIS A 30 -1.33 4.03 -5.42
C HIS A 30 -0.35 5.17 -5.74
N LEU A 31 -0.85 6.29 -6.26
CA LEU A 31 -0.04 7.47 -6.54
C LEU A 31 0.58 8.05 -5.26
N ASN A 32 -0.19 8.19 -4.17
CA ASN A 32 0.33 8.66 -2.88
C ASN A 32 1.38 7.71 -2.31
N TRP A 33 1.16 6.40 -2.41
CA TRP A 33 2.11 5.38 -1.96
C TRP A 33 3.44 5.43 -2.74
N ARG A 34 3.38 5.83 -4.02
CA ARG A 34 4.54 6.10 -4.89
C ARG A 34 5.19 7.46 -4.66
N GLY A 35 4.65 8.30 -3.77
CA GLY A 35 5.20 9.61 -3.40
C GLY A 35 4.61 10.81 -4.15
N GLU A 36 3.57 10.61 -4.96
CA GLU A 36 2.81 11.71 -5.53
C GLU A 36 1.83 12.30 -4.49
N ASN A 37 1.27 13.48 -4.77
CA ASN A 37 0.29 14.11 -3.91
C ASN A 37 -1.06 14.17 -4.63
N ALA A 38 -1.81 13.07 -4.50
CA ALA A 38 -3.09 12.87 -5.18
C ALA A 38 -4.29 13.01 -4.24
N LYS A 39 -5.34 13.71 -4.68
CA LYS A 39 -6.61 13.85 -3.94
C LYS A 39 -7.81 13.60 -4.84
N VAL A 40 -8.82 12.91 -4.30
CA VAL A 40 -10.13 12.74 -4.94
C VAL A 40 -11.07 13.88 -4.51
N PHE A 41 -11.68 14.56 -5.48
CA PHE A 41 -12.70 15.58 -5.33
C PHE A 41 -14.04 14.98 -5.77
N ASN A 42 -14.87 14.61 -4.80
CA ASN A 42 -16.18 14.01 -5.06
C ASN A 42 -17.19 15.09 -5.43
N VAL A 43 -17.89 14.92 -6.54
CA VAL A 43 -18.97 15.81 -7.01
C VAL A 43 -20.21 14.99 -7.37
N ASP A 44 -21.41 15.52 -7.06
CA ASP A 44 -22.66 14.77 -7.27
C ASP A 44 -22.91 14.41 -8.74
N LYS A 45 -22.70 15.37 -9.64
CA LYS A 45 -22.93 15.19 -11.09
C LYS A 45 -21.70 15.58 -11.89
N ASN A 46 -21.33 16.86 -11.83
CA ASN A 46 -20.28 17.47 -12.62
C ASN A 46 -19.47 18.43 -11.75
N ALA A 47 -18.23 18.70 -12.11
CA ALA A 47 -17.45 19.78 -11.53
C ALA A 47 -18.16 21.14 -11.69
N THR A 48 -18.08 21.98 -10.66
CA THR A 48 -18.53 23.38 -10.71
C THR A 48 -17.33 24.34 -10.69
N PRO A 49 -17.52 25.64 -10.98
CA PRO A 49 -16.46 26.63 -10.81
C PRO A 49 -15.84 26.64 -9.41
N GLU A 50 -16.62 26.35 -8.36
CA GLU A 50 -16.15 26.19 -6.99
C GLU A 50 -15.17 25.01 -6.88
N THR A 51 -15.54 23.84 -7.41
CA THR A 51 -14.65 22.66 -7.46
C THR A 51 -13.32 22.98 -8.14
N LEU A 52 -13.36 23.72 -9.25
CA LEU A 52 -12.16 24.08 -10.01
C LEU A 52 -11.27 25.07 -9.24
N ARG A 53 -11.85 26.02 -8.49
CA ARG A 53 -11.11 26.90 -7.59
C ARG A 53 -10.42 26.12 -6.48
N GLU A 54 -11.10 25.16 -5.86
CA GLU A 54 -10.50 24.29 -4.83
C GLU A 54 -9.32 23.47 -5.38
N ILE A 55 -9.42 22.98 -6.62
CA ILE A 55 -8.32 22.28 -7.29
C ILE A 55 -7.13 23.21 -7.54
N THR A 56 -7.39 24.46 -7.94
CA THR A 56 -6.33 25.47 -8.12
C THR A 56 -5.58 25.70 -6.80
N ASP A 57 -6.30 25.88 -5.70
CA ASP A 57 -5.69 26.10 -4.38
C ASP A 57 -4.93 24.86 -3.90
N PHE A 58 -5.49 23.67 -4.12
CA PHE A 58 -4.79 22.41 -3.85
C PHE A 58 -3.45 22.28 -4.58
N PHE A 59 -3.36 22.72 -5.84
CA PHE A 59 -2.10 22.72 -6.58
C PHE A 59 -1.12 23.82 -6.12
N LYS A 60 -1.60 24.97 -5.63
CA LYS A 60 -0.75 26.00 -5.02
C LYS A 60 -0.06 25.51 -3.74
N ASP A 61 -0.69 24.59 -3.01
CA ASP A 61 -0.11 23.94 -1.83
C ASP A 61 0.99 22.92 -2.16
N GLY A 62 1.37 22.78 -3.44
CA GLY A 62 2.43 21.88 -3.89
C GLY A 62 1.96 20.45 -4.22
N ASN A 63 0.65 20.21 -4.24
CA ASN A 63 0.09 18.94 -4.69
C ASN A 63 0.04 18.88 -6.23
N ASN A 64 -0.11 17.68 -6.80
CA ASN A 64 0.11 17.52 -8.25
C ASN A 64 -0.90 16.63 -8.99
N VAL A 65 -1.81 15.93 -8.31
CA VAL A 65 -2.86 15.16 -8.99
C VAL A 65 -4.23 15.39 -8.36
N ALA A 66 -5.16 15.96 -9.12
CA ALA A 66 -6.56 16.11 -8.72
C ALA A 66 -7.43 15.14 -9.52
N ILE A 67 -8.18 14.28 -8.83
CA ILE A 67 -9.10 13.32 -9.44
C ILE A 67 -10.53 13.78 -9.14
N ILE A 68 -11.25 14.23 -10.18
CA ILE A 68 -12.65 14.66 -10.05
C ILE A 68 -13.54 13.44 -10.25
N ASP A 69 -14.07 12.92 -9.15
CA ASP A 69 -15.00 11.78 -9.16
C ASP A 69 -16.44 12.28 -9.28
N GLY A 70 -17.01 12.09 -10.46
CA GLY A 70 -18.38 12.50 -10.80
C GLY A 70 -18.91 11.68 -11.98
N MET A 71 -20.12 12.00 -12.44
CA MET A 71 -20.70 11.33 -13.61
C MET A 71 -20.26 11.96 -14.93
N HIS A 72 -20.18 13.30 -14.99
CA HIS A 72 -19.76 14.06 -16.17
C HIS A 72 -20.47 13.62 -17.47
N LEU A 73 -21.81 13.57 -17.39
CA LEU A 73 -22.67 12.89 -18.36
C LEU A 73 -22.61 13.47 -19.77
N THR A 74 -22.37 14.79 -19.92
CA THR A 74 -22.42 15.48 -21.21
C THR A 74 -21.04 16.00 -21.61
N ARG A 75 -20.79 16.10 -22.92
CA ARG A 75 -19.60 16.72 -23.49
C ARG A 75 -19.40 18.15 -23.02
N GLN A 76 -20.48 18.91 -22.87
CA GLN A 76 -20.43 20.28 -22.34
C GLN A 76 -19.84 20.33 -20.92
N SER A 77 -20.23 19.39 -20.05
CA SER A 77 -19.70 19.33 -18.68
C SER A 77 -18.20 19.01 -18.64
N ARG A 78 -17.72 18.15 -19.56
CA ARG A 78 -16.31 17.79 -19.68
C ARG A 78 -15.50 18.91 -20.34
N GLN A 79 -16.10 19.65 -21.28
CA GLN A 79 -15.48 20.80 -21.93
C GLN A 79 -15.15 21.91 -20.94
N LEU A 80 -16.01 22.15 -19.93
CA LEU A 80 -15.72 23.11 -18.85
C LEU A 80 -14.36 22.81 -18.17
N ILE A 81 -14.12 21.53 -17.84
CA ILE A 81 -12.89 21.09 -17.19
C ILE A 81 -11.70 21.18 -18.14
N SER A 82 -11.90 20.79 -19.41
CA SER A 82 -10.86 20.88 -20.45
C SER A 82 -10.41 22.33 -20.68
N THR A 83 -11.36 23.27 -20.78
CA THR A 83 -11.07 24.72 -20.88
C THR A 83 -10.29 25.21 -19.67
N TYR A 84 -10.72 24.87 -18.46
CA TYR A 84 -10.00 25.20 -17.23
C TYR A 84 -8.56 24.69 -17.22
N CYS A 85 -8.33 23.43 -17.63
CA CYS A 85 -6.98 22.86 -17.72
C CYS A 85 -6.13 23.57 -18.78
N CYS A 86 -6.73 23.96 -19.91
CA CYS A 86 -6.05 24.69 -20.97
C CYS A 86 -5.60 26.09 -20.50
N GLU A 87 -6.51 26.85 -19.89
CA GLU A 87 -6.25 28.21 -19.38
C GLU A 87 -5.24 28.21 -18.24
N SER A 88 -5.31 27.20 -17.35
CA SER A 88 -4.41 27.06 -16.21
C SER A 88 -3.10 26.32 -16.55
N VAL A 89 -2.96 25.82 -17.78
CA VAL A 89 -1.80 25.05 -18.26
C VAL A 89 -1.54 23.79 -17.42
N PHE A 90 -2.60 23.01 -17.20
CA PHE A 90 -2.55 21.69 -16.55
C PHE A 90 -2.65 20.55 -17.55
N HIS A 91 -2.12 19.39 -17.19
CA HIS A 91 -2.42 18.15 -17.91
C HIS A 91 -3.86 17.72 -17.61
N HIS A 92 -4.54 17.16 -18.62
CA HIS A 92 -5.91 16.65 -18.49
C HIS A 92 -5.99 15.21 -18.99
N LEU A 93 -6.65 14.35 -18.20
CA LEU A 93 -6.91 12.95 -18.54
C LEU A 93 -8.38 12.63 -18.26
N LEU A 94 -9.07 12.11 -19.27
CA LEU A 94 -10.41 11.54 -19.13
C LEU A 94 -10.31 10.04 -18.82
N ILE A 95 -11.14 9.56 -17.88
CA ILE A 95 -11.28 8.13 -17.60
C ILE A 95 -12.76 7.77 -17.61
N GLU A 96 -13.18 7.06 -18.65
CA GLU A 96 -14.57 6.62 -18.83
C GLU A 96 -14.76 5.21 -18.30
N PHE A 97 -15.74 5.02 -17.41
CA PHE A 97 -16.12 3.73 -16.85
C PHE A 97 -17.45 3.23 -17.40
N ALA A 98 -17.42 2.02 -17.94
CA ALA A 98 -18.57 1.20 -18.28
C ALA A 98 -18.46 -0.16 -17.59
N CYS A 99 -19.54 -0.94 -17.60
CA CYS A 99 -19.51 -2.35 -17.20
C CYS A 99 -20.63 -3.12 -17.92
N ASN A 100 -20.52 -4.44 -17.95
CA ASN A 100 -21.62 -5.29 -18.42
C ASN A 100 -22.78 -5.33 -17.40
N GLU A 101 -23.88 -5.98 -17.78
CA GLU A 101 -25.10 -6.07 -16.96
C GLU A 101 -24.86 -6.79 -15.63
N LYS A 102 -24.16 -7.93 -15.66
CA LYS A 102 -23.89 -8.69 -14.44
C LYS A 102 -23.04 -7.90 -13.43
N CYS A 103 -21.98 -7.24 -13.91
CA CYS A 103 -21.15 -6.37 -13.08
C CYS A 103 -21.97 -5.20 -12.51
N LEU A 104 -22.92 -4.64 -13.27
CA LEU A 104 -23.81 -3.58 -12.78
C LEU A 104 -24.68 -4.05 -11.62
N GLU A 105 -25.36 -5.19 -11.76
CA GLU A 105 -26.23 -5.76 -10.72
C GLU A 105 -25.48 -5.89 -9.40
N ASP A 106 -24.30 -6.50 -9.47
CA ASP A 106 -23.48 -6.73 -8.28
C ASP A 106 -22.91 -5.42 -7.72
N ASN A 107 -22.53 -4.45 -8.55
CA ASN A 107 -22.11 -3.12 -8.08
C ASN A 107 -23.26 -2.38 -7.38
N ILE A 108 -24.51 -2.53 -7.87
CA ILE A 108 -25.69 -2.00 -7.17
C ILE A 108 -25.83 -2.70 -5.83
N ALA A 109 -25.75 -4.03 -5.78
CA ALA A 109 -25.86 -4.78 -4.53
C ALA A 109 -24.81 -4.35 -3.49
N ASP A 110 -23.54 -4.21 -3.90
CA ASP A 110 -22.46 -3.73 -3.03
C ASP A 110 -22.71 -2.30 -2.52
N THR A 111 -23.16 -1.41 -3.42
CA THR A 111 -23.48 -0.02 -3.07
C THR A 111 -24.66 0.04 -2.11
N VAL A 112 -25.71 -0.76 -2.34
CA VAL A 112 -26.87 -0.89 -1.46
C VAL A 112 -26.44 -1.39 -0.09
N ASN A 113 -25.64 -2.44 0.00
CA ASN A 113 -25.13 -2.96 1.28
C ASN A 113 -24.34 -1.89 2.06
N PHE A 114 -23.56 -1.07 1.37
CA PHE A 114 -22.85 0.05 1.99
C PHE A 114 -23.82 1.10 2.56
N TYR A 115 -24.78 1.56 1.78
CA TYR A 115 -25.72 2.63 2.19
C TYR A 115 -26.84 2.16 3.13
N GLN A 116 -27.17 0.88 3.16
CA GLN A 116 -28.11 0.30 4.14
C GLN A 116 -27.61 0.48 5.58
N ASN A 117 -26.29 0.57 5.79
CA ASN A 117 -25.73 0.88 7.11
C ASN A 117 -25.93 2.35 7.51
N VAL A 118 -26.21 3.24 6.55
CA VAL A 118 -26.43 4.68 6.75
C VAL A 118 -27.92 4.98 7.00
N ASP A 119 -28.80 4.46 6.16
CA ASP A 119 -30.26 4.59 6.33
C ASP A 119 -30.95 3.28 5.92
N ARG A 120 -31.55 2.61 6.89
CA ARG A 120 -32.23 1.31 6.67
C ARG A 120 -33.64 1.45 6.10
N ASN A 121 -34.23 2.63 6.17
CA ASN A 121 -35.63 2.84 5.79
C ASN A 121 -35.80 3.23 4.32
N ARG A 122 -34.68 3.45 3.61
CA ARG A 122 -34.66 3.87 2.23
C ARG A 122 -34.46 2.69 1.30
N ASP A 123 -35.26 2.61 0.24
CA ASP A 123 -35.09 1.62 -0.82
C ASP A 123 -33.94 2.03 -1.76
N TRP A 124 -32.72 1.76 -1.28
CA TRP A 124 -31.50 2.08 -2.02
C TRP A 124 -31.41 1.34 -3.35
N TYR A 125 -31.94 0.12 -3.43
CA TYR A 125 -31.90 -0.67 -4.65
C TYR A 125 -32.69 0.03 -5.76
N ARG A 126 -33.95 0.38 -5.47
CA ARG A 126 -34.77 1.13 -6.41
C ARG A 126 -34.14 2.47 -6.78
N GLU A 127 -33.60 3.21 -5.80
CA GLU A 127 -32.98 4.50 -6.07
C GLU A 127 -31.79 4.41 -7.04
N PHE A 128 -30.89 3.44 -6.87
CA PHE A 128 -29.73 3.30 -7.75
C PHE A 128 -30.13 2.81 -9.15
N THR A 129 -31.12 1.93 -9.25
CA THR A 129 -31.69 1.49 -10.53
C THR A 129 -32.35 2.65 -11.27
N ASP A 130 -33.23 3.41 -10.61
CA ASP A 130 -33.92 4.58 -11.18
C ASP A 130 -32.90 5.64 -11.65
N LYS A 131 -31.83 5.88 -10.87
CA LYS A 131 -30.74 6.78 -11.28
C LYS A 131 -30.01 6.28 -12.53
N CYS A 132 -29.73 4.98 -12.63
CA CYS A 132 -29.06 4.42 -13.81
C CYS A 132 -29.90 4.63 -15.07
N GLU A 133 -31.20 4.34 -15.01
CA GLU A 133 -32.13 4.55 -16.11
C GLU A 133 -32.25 6.04 -16.48
N LEU A 134 -32.52 6.90 -15.49
CA LEU A 134 -32.66 8.34 -15.70
C LEU A 134 -31.44 8.96 -16.38
N TYR A 135 -30.23 8.59 -15.96
CA TYR A 135 -29.00 9.19 -16.48
C TYR A 135 -28.51 8.53 -17.77
N SER A 136 -28.91 7.30 -18.08
CA SER A 136 -28.55 6.63 -19.34
C SER A 136 -28.97 7.44 -20.57
N THR A 137 -30.18 8.01 -20.55
CA THR A 137 -30.72 8.84 -21.64
C THR A 137 -29.97 10.16 -21.85
N LYS A 138 -29.16 10.56 -20.87
CA LYS A 138 -28.40 11.82 -20.87
C LYS A 138 -26.90 11.61 -21.10
N PHE A 139 -26.46 10.36 -21.15
CA PHE A 139 -25.04 10.02 -21.19
C PHE A 139 -24.50 10.11 -22.61
N GLU A 140 -23.54 11.00 -22.81
CA GLU A 140 -22.77 11.16 -24.04
C GLU A 140 -21.40 10.51 -23.84
N THR A 141 -21.14 9.39 -24.52
CA THR A 141 -19.87 8.65 -24.52
C THR A 141 -18.69 9.58 -24.81
N CYS A 142 -17.55 9.32 -24.17
CA CYS A 142 -16.34 10.11 -24.43
C CYS A 142 -15.83 9.89 -25.86
N SER A 143 -15.40 10.99 -26.49
CA SER A 143 -14.74 10.97 -27.79
C SER A 143 -13.24 11.22 -27.64
N TYR A 144 -12.43 10.60 -28.50
CA TYR A 144 -10.98 10.86 -28.59
C TYR A 144 -10.65 12.30 -29.01
N THR A 145 -11.64 13.05 -29.49
CA THR A 145 -11.50 14.49 -29.80
C THR A 145 -11.55 15.38 -28.55
N GLU A 146 -11.93 14.84 -27.39
CA GLU A 146 -12.00 15.57 -26.12
C GLU A 146 -10.67 15.61 -25.37
N GLY A 147 -9.70 14.76 -25.75
CA GLY A 147 -8.36 14.74 -25.16
C GLY A 147 -7.81 13.33 -24.95
N ALA A 148 -6.83 13.21 -24.05
CA ALA A 148 -6.32 11.92 -23.61
C ALA A 148 -7.42 11.16 -22.86
N LEU A 149 -7.66 9.91 -23.27
CA LEU A 149 -8.79 9.10 -22.79
C LEU A 149 -8.32 7.69 -22.44
N ILE A 150 -8.71 7.23 -21.26
CA ILE A 150 -8.72 5.82 -20.87
C ILE A 150 -10.17 5.38 -20.76
N SER A 151 -10.57 4.34 -21.48
CA SER A 151 -11.90 3.73 -21.31
C SER A 151 -11.74 2.37 -20.63
N VAL A 152 -12.43 2.18 -19.52
CA VAL A 152 -12.44 0.97 -18.69
C VAL A 152 -13.81 0.32 -18.77
N ILE A 153 -13.86 -0.94 -19.19
CA ILE A 153 -15.06 -1.77 -19.19
C ILE A 153 -14.87 -2.85 -18.14
N ASN A 154 -15.50 -2.66 -16.99
CA ASN A 154 -15.46 -3.60 -15.87
C ASN A 154 -16.35 -4.82 -16.14
N SER A 155 -15.93 -5.97 -15.65
CA SER A 155 -16.66 -7.22 -15.70
C SER A 155 -16.46 -8.00 -14.40
N GLU A 156 -17.45 -8.82 -14.04
CA GLU A 156 -17.36 -9.81 -12.97
C GLU A 156 -16.28 -10.87 -13.25
N TYR A 157 -15.96 -11.12 -14.53
CA TYR A 157 -14.89 -12.03 -14.92
C TYR A 157 -13.66 -11.24 -15.40
N PRO A 158 -12.48 -11.47 -14.79
CA PRO A 158 -11.23 -10.82 -15.18
C PRO A 158 -10.90 -10.87 -16.67
N MET A 159 -11.29 -11.95 -17.36
CA MET A 159 -11.03 -12.13 -18.79
C MET A 159 -11.79 -11.17 -19.71
N TYR A 160 -12.87 -10.56 -19.22
CA TYR A 160 -13.66 -9.59 -19.97
C TYR A 160 -13.45 -8.15 -19.48
N HIS A 161 -12.56 -7.96 -18.49
CA HIS A 161 -12.07 -6.62 -18.12
C HIS A 161 -11.28 -6.05 -19.29
N SER A 162 -11.68 -4.88 -19.78
CA SER A 162 -11.06 -4.26 -20.95
C SER A 162 -10.67 -2.83 -20.65
N VAL A 163 -9.44 -2.47 -21.04
CA VAL A 163 -8.92 -1.11 -20.91
C VAL A 163 -8.34 -0.69 -22.24
N THR A 164 -8.84 0.43 -22.77
CA THR A 164 -8.31 1.06 -23.99
C THR A 164 -7.79 2.45 -23.66
N ALA A 165 -6.67 2.84 -24.27
CA ALA A 165 -6.04 4.13 -24.04
C ALA A 165 -5.76 4.85 -25.36
N LYS A 166 -6.08 6.13 -25.44
CA LYS A 166 -5.84 6.99 -26.61
C LYS A 166 -5.23 8.31 -26.16
N GLY A 167 -4.12 8.70 -26.75
CA GLY A 167 -3.46 9.98 -26.45
C GLY A 167 -2.81 10.08 -25.06
N VAL A 168 -2.76 8.98 -24.29
CA VAL A 168 -2.13 8.91 -22.97
C VAL A 168 -0.61 9.07 -23.11
N ARG A 169 -0.04 10.06 -22.42
CA ARG A 169 1.39 10.42 -22.48
C ARG A 169 1.89 10.88 -21.11
N GLY A 170 3.17 10.63 -20.83
CA GLY A 170 3.82 11.06 -19.59
C GLY A 170 3.65 10.06 -18.44
N MET A 171 4.43 10.26 -17.38
CA MET A 171 4.55 9.30 -16.28
C MET A 171 3.24 9.07 -15.53
N LEU A 172 2.56 10.15 -15.12
CA LEU A 172 1.34 10.04 -14.30
C LEU A 172 0.18 9.37 -15.06
N PRO A 173 -0.20 9.79 -16.28
CA PRO A 173 -1.27 9.12 -17.01
C PRO A 173 -0.97 7.64 -17.33
N THR A 174 0.30 7.30 -17.62
CA THR A 174 0.69 5.90 -17.86
C THR A 174 0.68 5.07 -16.57
N ALA A 175 1.06 5.63 -15.43
CA ALA A 175 0.94 4.97 -14.13
C ALA A 175 -0.53 4.68 -13.79
N ILE A 176 -1.42 5.66 -14.01
CA ILE A 176 -2.87 5.48 -13.84
C ILE A 176 -3.39 4.37 -14.74
N LEU A 177 -2.99 4.34 -16.01
CA LEU A 177 -3.33 3.26 -16.94
C LEU A 177 -2.89 1.89 -16.40
N GLY A 178 -1.68 1.78 -15.85
CA GLY A 178 -1.19 0.54 -15.23
C GLY A 178 -2.05 0.08 -14.04
N VAL A 179 -2.49 1.01 -13.18
CA VAL A 179 -3.39 0.68 -12.07
C VAL A 179 -4.74 0.17 -12.58
N LEU A 180 -5.32 0.82 -13.60
CA LEU A 180 -6.64 0.50 -14.15
C LEU A 180 -6.65 -0.76 -15.02
N ALA A 181 -5.51 -1.14 -15.60
CA ALA A 181 -5.35 -2.38 -16.36
C ALA A 181 -5.60 -3.64 -15.50
N ASN A 182 -5.48 -3.52 -14.18
CA ASN A 182 -5.75 -4.62 -13.26
C ASN A 182 -7.24 -4.70 -12.91
N PRO A 183 -7.90 -5.85 -13.12
CA PRO A 183 -9.30 -6.03 -12.78
C PRO A 183 -9.52 -5.82 -11.29
N VAL A 184 -10.65 -5.20 -10.94
CA VAL A 184 -10.99 -4.93 -9.55
C VAL A 184 -11.74 -6.13 -8.98
N ILE A 185 -11.15 -6.80 -7.99
CA ILE A 185 -11.81 -7.89 -7.26
C ILE A 185 -12.59 -7.27 -6.12
N ARG A 186 -13.88 -7.62 -6.02
CA ARG A 186 -14.82 -7.04 -5.04
C ARG A 186 -14.46 -7.30 -3.59
N GLN A 187 -14.04 -8.53 -3.28
CA GLN A 187 -13.65 -8.93 -1.94
C GLN A 187 -12.31 -9.66 -2.00
N GLN A 188 -11.36 -9.12 -1.24
CA GLN A 188 -10.01 -9.63 -1.13
C GLN A 188 -9.67 -9.81 0.33
N THR A 189 -9.09 -10.96 0.66
CA THR A 189 -8.44 -11.20 1.95
C THR A 189 -6.97 -11.57 1.71
N PHE A 190 -6.08 -10.91 2.43
CA PHE A 190 -4.64 -11.17 2.42
C PHE A 190 -4.14 -11.45 3.83
N TYR A 191 -3.10 -12.26 3.90
CA TYR A 191 -2.42 -12.61 5.14
C TYR A 191 -0.98 -12.12 5.03
N LEU A 192 -0.54 -11.28 5.96
CA LEU A 192 0.83 -10.76 5.98
C LEU A 192 1.50 -11.20 7.28
N SER A 193 2.70 -11.73 7.17
CA SER A 193 3.51 -12.03 8.35
C SER A 193 4.98 -11.88 8.07
N ARG A 194 5.76 -11.54 9.10
CA ARG A 194 7.20 -11.79 9.07
C ARG A 194 7.45 -13.30 9.12
N HIS A 195 8.64 -13.71 8.70
CA HIS A 195 9.18 -15.00 9.14
C HIS A 195 9.13 -15.12 10.67
N GLY A 196 9.19 -16.36 11.19
CA GLY A 196 9.49 -16.58 12.60
C GLY A 196 10.80 -15.93 13.02
N GLU A 197 10.99 -15.69 14.31
CA GLU A 197 12.26 -15.19 14.84
C GLU A 197 13.45 -15.99 14.28
N SER A 198 14.44 -15.29 13.74
CA SER A 198 15.66 -15.91 13.23
C SER A 198 16.80 -15.83 14.24
N GLU A 199 17.85 -16.64 14.05
CA GLU A 199 19.05 -16.58 14.89
C GLU A 199 19.67 -15.16 14.88
N TYR A 200 19.72 -14.49 13.72
CA TYR A 200 20.18 -13.10 13.65
C TYR A 200 19.27 -12.12 14.42
N ASN A 201 17.96 -12.38 14.51
CA ASN A 201 17.10 -11.56 15.36
C ASN A 201 17.49 -11.71 16.84
N VAL A 202 17.74 -12.95 17.30
CA VAL A 202 18.13 -13.22 18.69
C VAL A 202 19.36 -12.41 19.11
N ILE A 203 20.36 -12.32 18.23
CA ILE A 203 21.63 -11.63 18.47
C ILE A 203 21.68 -10.19 17.90
N GLY A 204 20.56 -9.63 17.45
CA GLY A 204 20.48 -8.22 17.04
C GLY A 204 21.16 -7.87 15.72
N ARG A 205 21.49 -8.85 14.88
CA ARG A 205 22.11 -8.63 13.55
C ARG A 205 21.05 -8.33 12.49
N ILE A 206 21.33 -7.39 11.59
CA ILE A 206 20.47 -7.05 10.45
C ILE A 206 20.87 -7.82 9.18
N GLY A 207 19.93 -8.00 8.25
CA GLY A 207 20.22 -8.65 6.97
C GLY A 207 20.48 -10.15 7.08
N GLY A 208 21.34 -10.67 6.19
CA GLY A 208 21.80 -12.05 6.14
C GLY A 208 20.73 -13.08 5.77
N ASP A 209 21.11 -14.35 5.87
CA ASP A 209 20.26 -15.52 5.57
C ASP A 209 20.30 -16.58 6.67
N SER A 210 20.13 -16.15 7.93
CA SER A 210 20.12 -17.06 9.08
C SER A 210 18.82 -17.87 9.19
N ASP A 211 18.94 -19.10 9.69
CA ASP A 211 17.81 -19.98 10.02
C ASP A 211 16.88 -19.40 11.11
N LEU A 212 15.71 -20.02 11.25
CA LEU A 212 14.79 -19.78 12.38
C LEU A 212 15.40 -20.21 13.71
N SER A 213 15.15 -19.42 14.76
CA SER A 213 15.43 -19.81 16.13
C SER A 213 14.45 -20.90 16.62
N PRO A 214 14.69 -21.54 17.78
CA PRO A 214 13.72 -22.44 18.39
C PRO A 214 12.34 -21.79 18.61
N ARG A 215 12.30 -20.49 18.94
CA ARG A 215 11.04 -19.73 19.06
C ARG A 215 10.43 -19.44 17.69
N GLY A 216 11.25 -19.17 16.68
CA GLY A 216 10.79 -19.03 15.30
C GLY A 216 10.14 -20.30 14.74
N LEU A 217 10.70 -21.48 15.03
CA LEU A 217 10.11 -22.77 14.67
C LEU A 217 8.76 -22.98 15.37
N LYS A 218 8.68 -22.68 16.67
CA LYS A 218 7.41 -22.74 17.43
C LYS A 218 6.36 -21.78 16.86
N TYR A 219 6.78 -20.60 16.39
CA TYR A 219 5.88 -19.68 15.69
C TYR A 219 5.39 -20.26 14.36
N ALA A 220 6.28 -20.86 13.55
CA ALA A 220 5.90 -21.51 12.29
C ALA A 220 4.84 -22.60 12.49
N GLU A 221 4.95 -23.40 13.55
CA GLU A 221 3.92 -24.38 13.92
C GLU A 221 2.58 -23.72 14.26
N ARG A 222 2.59 -22.61 15.01
CA ARG A 222 1.37 -21.86 15.36
C ARG A 222 0.71 -21.22 14.15
N LEU A 223 1.51 -20.63 13.27
CA LEU A 223 1.03 -20.05 12.02
C LEU A 223 0.41 -21.13 11.12
N THR A 224 1.04 -22.32 11.06
CA THR A 224 0.52 -23.48 10.34
C THR A 224 -0.87 -23.90 10.84
N ARG A 225 -1.06 -23.98 12.17
CA ARG A 225 -2.39 -24.26 12.76
C ARG A 225 -3.40 -23.16 12.48
N GLN A 226 -2.98 -21.90 12.46
CA GLN A 226 -3.85 -20.75 12.18
C GLN A 226 -4.33 -20.74 10.72
N LEU A 227 -3.52 -21.24 9.78
CA LEU A 227 -3.74 -21.16 8.34
C LEU A 227 -4.05 -22.52 7.70
N GLY A 228 -4.79 -23.36 8.42
CA GLY A 228 -5.42 -24.56 7.86
C GLY A 228 -4.50 -25.77 7.68
N GLY A 229 -3.29 -25.73 8.23
CA GLY A 229 -2.37 -26.87 8.28
C GLY A 229 -2.68 -27.87 9.39
N VAL A 230 -1.71 -28.72 9.71
CA VAL A 230 -1.89 -29.80 10.71
C VAL A 230 -2.28 -29.22 12.08
N GLY A 231 -3.41 -29.67 12.61
CA GLY A 231 -3.96 -29.21 13.89
C GLY A 231 -4.81 -27.94 13.82
N ALA A 232 -5.17 -27.49 12.61
CA ALA A 232 -6.09 -26.38 12.40
C ALA A 232 -7.55 -26.77 12.70
N GLY A 233 -8.36 -25.79 13.11
CA GLY A 233 -9.81 -25.94 13.22
C GLY A 233 -10.51 -26.09 11.86
N PRO A 234 -11.76 -26.57 11.82
CA PRO A 234 -12.49 -26.83 10.57
C PRO A 234 -12.67 -25.57 9.71
N ASP A 235 -12.87 -24.42 10.34
CA ASP A 235 -13.11 -23.13 9.68
C ASP A 235 -11.84 -22.28 9.53
N ALA A 236 -10.66 -22.87 9.77
CA ALA A 236 -9.41 -22.13 9.64
C ALA A 236 -9.19 -21.67 8.19
N PRO A 237 -8.80 -20.40 7.98
CA PRO A 237 -8.51 -19.89 6.64
C PRO A 237 -7.38 -20.70 6.00
N LYS A 238 -7.48 -20.91 4.68
CA LYS A 238 -6.48 -21.64 3.89
C LYS A 238 -6.02 -20.76 2.73
N PRO A 239 -4.80 -20.20 2.79
CA PRO A 239 -4.29 -19.41 1.68
C PRO A 239 -4.13 -20.30 0.44
N LYS A 240 -4.58 -19.82 -0.72
CA LYS A 240 -4.41 -20.50 -2.01
C LYS A 240 -2.96 -20.41 -2.49
N PHE A 241 -2.39 -19.21 -2.35
CA PHE A 241 -1.03 -18.90 -2.72
C PHE A 241 -0.25 -18.43 -1.51
N ILE A 242 1.01 -18.85 -1.44
CA ILE A 242 1.96 -18.48 -0.39
C ILE A 242 3.19 -17.90 -1.06
N TRP A 243 3.43 -16.61 -0.86
CA TRP A 243 4.60 -15.93 -1.38
C TRP A 243 5.62 -15.74 -0.26
N THR A 244 6.85 -16.14 -0.54
CA THR A 244 7.98 -16.01 0.36
C THR A 244 9.06 -15.19 -0.31
N SER A 245 9.97 -14.64 0.49
CA SER A 245 11.28 -14.26 -0.04
C SER A 245 12.09 -15.48 -0.48
N GLU A 246 13.24 -15.26 -1.10
CA GLU A 246 14.22 -16.31 -1.38
C GLU A 246 15.04 -16.74 -0.15
N LEU A 247 14.91 -16.04 0.98
CA LEU A 247 15.68 -16.29 2.21
C LEU A 247 15.13 -17.48 3.00
N CYS A 248 16.03 -18.22 3.65
CA CYS A 248 15.75 -19.51 4.29
C CYS A 248 14.66 -19.39 5.37
N ARG A 249 14.70 -18.34 6.19
CA ARG A 249 13.76 -18.09 7.29
C ARG A 249 12.31 -17.95 6.85
N THR A 250 12.03 -17.33 5.69
CA THR A 250 10.65 -17.24 5.17
C THR A 250 10.17 -18.58 4.66
N LYS A 251 11.05 -19.34 4.00
CA LYS A 251 10.75 -20.69 3.48
C LYS A 251 10.49 -21.68 4.60
N GLN A 252 11.31 -21.66 5.66
CA GLN A 252 11.12 -22.49 6.85
C GLN A 252 9.80 -22.17 7.56
N THR A 253 9.45 -20.88 7.67
CA THR A 253 8.21 -20.45 8.36
C THR A 253 6.94 -21.03 7.73
N VAL A 254 6.90 -21.15 6.40
CA VAL A 254 5.70 -21.60 5.68
C VAL A 254 5.69 -23.07 5.31
N LYS A 255 6.76 -23.81 5.65
CA LYS A 255 7.02 -25.18 5.15
C LYS A 255 5.78 -26.07 5.17
N ASP A 256 5.08 -26.08 6.31
CA ASP A 256 3.96 -26.99 6.58
C ASP A 256 2.58 -26.35 6.38
N ILE A 257 2.50 -25.10 5.88
CA ILE A 257 1.25 -24.42 5.56
C ILE A 257 0.73 -24.93 4.20
N PRO A 258 -0.53 -25.36 4.07
CA PRO A 258 -1.09 -25.79 2.79
C PRO A 258 -1.25 -24.60 1.83
N GLY A 259 -0.97 -24.83 0.54
CA GLY A 259 -1.06 -23.81 -0.50
C GLY A 259 0.14 -23.84 -1.46
N GLN A 260 -0.03 -23.25 -2.63
CA GLN A 260 1.04 -23.17 -3.63
C GLN A 260 2.10 -22.16 -3.17
N LYS A 261 3.33 -22.63 -2.96
CA LYS A 261 4.45 -21.81 -2.50
C LYS A 261 5.26 -21.27 -3.67
N THR A 262 5.59 -19.99 -3.63
CA THR A 262 6.46 -19.33 -4.60
C THR A 262 7.47 -18.45 -3.87
N ALA A 263 8.75 -18.60 -4.21
CA ALA A 263 9.79 -17.68 -3.76
C ALA A 263 9.86 -16.51 -4.75
N VAL A 264 9.81 -15.29 -4.24
CA VAL A 264 9.79 -14.05 -5.01
C VAL A 264 10.96 -13.20 -4.53
N LYS A 265 11.92 -12.94 -5.42
CA LYS A 265 13.12 -12.13 -5.11
C LYS A 265 12.76 -10.73 -4.59
N ASP A 266 11.71 -10.12 -5.13
CA ASP A 266 11.22 -8.81 -4.70
C ASP A 266 10.67 -8.80 -3.26
N LEU A 267 10.54 -9.95 -2.61
CA LEU A 267 10.20 -10.08 -1.20
C LEU A 267 11.42 -10.27 -0.28
N ASN A 268 12.66 -10.27 -0.80
CA ASN A 268 13.88 -10.29 0.03
C ASN A 268 13.97 -9.03 0.88
N GLU A 269 14.52 -9.15 2.09
CA GLU A 269 14.73 -8.03 3.02
C GLU A 269 15.52 -6.90 2.34
N ILE A 270 15.36 -5.68 2.85
CA ILE A 270 16.17 -4.55 2.42
C ILE A 270 17.66 -4.89 2.53
N ASP A 271 18.41 -4.65 1.45
CA ASP A 271 19.84 -4.87 1.42
C ASP A 271 20.56 -3.78 2.23
N ALA A 272 21.22 -4.17 3.33
CA ALA A 272 22.00 -3.25 4.16
C ALA A 272 23.42 -3.00 3.61
N GLY A 273 23.77 -3.55 2.45
CA GLY A 273 25.06 -3.35 1.78
C GLY A 273 26.23 -3.71 2.68
N ILE A 274 27.14 -2.77 2.89
CA ILE A 274 28.31 -2.97 3.78
C ILE A 274 27.94 -3.24 5.25
N CYS A 275 26.69 -3.01 5.65
CA CYS A 275 26.18 -3.25 7.00
C CYS A 275 25.45 -4.60 7.15
N GLU A 276 25.41 -5.43 6.11
CA GLU A 276 24.83 -6.78 6.19
C GLU A 276 25.50 -7.64 7.27
N GLY A 277 24.68 -8.29 8.08
CA GLY A 277 25.12 -9.15 9.17
C GLY A 277 25.66 -8.42 10.40
N LEU A 278 25.64 -7.09 10.47
CA LEU A 278 26.13 -6.33 11.63
C LEU A 278 25.02 -6.06 12.66
N THR A 279 25.40 -5.85 13.92
CA THR A 279 24.52 -5.23 14.93
C THR A 279 24.52 -3.71 14.80
N TYR A 280 23.56 -3.01 15.42
CA TYR A 280 23.55 -1.54 15.40
C TYR A 280 24.76 -0.94 16.15
N GLU A 281 25.26 -1.63 17.17
CA GLU A 281 26.48 -1.30 17.90
C GLU A 281 27.70 -1.38 16.98
N GLU A 282 27.86 -2.48 16.23
CA GLU A 282 28.95 -2.64 15.26
C GLU A 282 28.86 -1.60 14.13
N ILE A 283 27.65 -1.24 13.69
CA ILE A 283 27.43 -0.17 12.71
C ILE A 283 27.85 1.19 13.28
N GLN A 284 27.46 1.52 14.52
CA GLN A 284 27.86 2.76 15.16
C GLN A 284 29.38 2.84 15.40
N GLU A 285 30.04 1.71 15.68
CA GLU A 285 31.48 1.65 15.86
C GLU A 285 32.23 1.84 14.53
N ARG A 286 31.82 1.12 13.48
CA ARG A 286 32.52 1.07 12.19
C ARG A 286 32.14 2.20 11.23
N PHE A 287 30.87 2.60 11.24
CA PHE A 287 30.24 3.51 10.28
C PHE A 287 29.35 4.56 11.00
N PRO A 288 29.91 5.36 11.93
CA PRO A 288 29.14 6.29 12.76
C PRO A 288 28.40 7.36 11.93
N THR A 289 29.03 7.81 10.84
CA THR A 289 28.47 8.85 9.95
C THR A 289 27.27 8.31 9.17
N GLU A 290 27.40 7.10 8.63
CA GLU A 290 26.36 6.37 7.93
C GLU A 290 25.15 6.14 8.84
N PHE A 291 25.40 5.72 10.09
CA PHE A 291 24.34 5.50 11.07
C PHE A 291 23.57 6.78 11.41
N ALA A 292 24.28 7.91 11.54
CA ALA A 292 23.67 9.21 11.77
C ALA A 292 22.88 9.71 10.54
N TRP A 293 23.43 9.62 9.33
CA TRP A 293 22.73 10.01 8.11
C TRP A 293 21.46 9.19 7.87
N ARG A 294 21.50 7.88 8.16
CA ARG A 294 20.32 7.04 8.09
C ARG A 294 19.26 7.43 9.11
N ASP A 295 19.66 7.84 10.31
CA ASP A 295 18.73 8.36 11.31
C ASP A 295 18.18 9.74 10.97
N GLN A 296 18.84 10.53 10.12
CA GLN A 296 18.35 11.83 9.65
C GLN A 296 17.27 11.68 8.55
N ASP A 297 17.48 10.79 7.59
CA ASP A 297 16.53 10.52 6.50
C ASP A 297 16.47 9.03 6.18
N LYS A 298 15.79 8.27 7.04
CA LYS A 298 15.67 6.81 6.92
C LYS A 298 14.95 6.36 5.64
N LEU A 299 14.13 7.23 5.05
CA LEU A 299 13.40 6.94 3.80
C LEU A 299 14.37 6.92 2.62
N LYS A 300 15.16 7.98 2.46
CA LYS A 300 15.99 8.21 1.27
C LYS A 300 17.41 7.70 1.42
N TYR A 301 17.90 7.55 2.65
CA TYR A 301 19.24 7.06 2.89
C TYR A 301 19.39 5.64 2.33
N ARG A 302 20.40 5.46 1.46
CA ARG A 302 20.81 4.18 0.90
C ARG A 302 22.11 3.77 1.57
N TYR A 303 22.15 2.57 2.16
CA TYR A 303 23.42 2.03 2.63
C TYR A 303 24.41 1.92 1.46
N PRO A 304 25.72 2.14 1.67
CA PRO A 304 26.70 1.90 0.61
C PRO A 304 26.59 0.46 0.10
N HIS A 305 26.44 0.30 -1.22
CA HIS A 305 26.17 -0.98 -1.90
C HIS A 305 24.86 -1.69 -1.51
N GLY A 306 23.93 -1.00 -0.84
CA GLY A 306 22.63 -1.54 -0.45
C GLY A 306 21.45 -0.74 -1.01
N GLU A 307 20.30 -0.83 -0.33
CA GLU A 307 19.03 -0.21 -0.70
C GLU A 307 18.60 0.88 0.30
N SER A 308 17.79 1.81 -0.19
CA SER A 308 16.95 2.71 0.60
C SER A 308 15.51 2.19 0.68
N TYR A 309 14.67 2.80 1.52
CA TYR A 309 13.23 2.48 1.50
C TYR A 309 12.55 2.92 0.21
N LEU A 310 13.07 3.93 -0.50
CA LEU A 310 12.58 4.31 -1.83
C LEU A 310 12.86 3.23 -2.89
N ASP A 311 14.05 2.63 -2.87
CA ASP A 311 14.38 1.51 -3.75
C ASP A 311 13.45 0.33 -3.48
N LEU A 312 13.22 0.05 -2.19
CA LEU A 312 12.35 -1.02 -1.76
C LEU A 312 10.89 -0.78 -2.18
N LEU A 313 10.35 0.44 -2.02
CA LEU A 313 9.00 0.81 -2.49
C LEU A 313 8.85 0.58 -4.00
N GLN A 314 9.88 0.90 -4.80
CA GLN A 314 9.88 0.62 -6.23
C GLN A 314 9.89 -0.89 -6.53
N ARG A 315 10.68 -1.66 -5.78
CA ARG A 315 10.78 -3.12 -5.95
C ARG A 315 9.48 -3.84 -5.58
N VAL A 316 8.82 -3.45 -4.49
CA VAL A 316 7.58 -4.12 -4.04
C VAL A 316 6.32 -3.71 -4.81
N ASP A 317 6.41 -2.76 -5.74
CA ASP A 317 5.28 -2.28 -6.54
C ASP A 317 4.59 -3.42 -7.33
N ASN A 318 5.40 -4.27 -7.96
CA ASN A 318 4.91 -5.46 -8.66
C ASN A 318 4.21 -6.45 -7.71
N VAL A 319 4.70 -6.59 -6.48
CA VAL A 319 4.11 -7.48 -5.46
C VAL A 319 2.76 -6.95 -5.02
N VAL A 320 2.65 -5.64 -4.72
CA VAL A 320 1.38 -5.01 -4.33
C VAL A 320 0.37 -5.10 -5.48
N THR A 321 0.81 -4.83 -6.70
CA THR A 321 -0.04 -4.96 -7.90
C THR A 321 -0.55 -6.38 -8.08
N ALA A 322 0.30 -7.39 -7.89
CA ALA A 322 -0.10 -8.80 -7.94
C ALA A 322 -1.05 -9.17 -6.79
N LEU A 323 -0.86 -8.66 -5.57
CA LEU A 323 -1.81 -8.89 -4.48
C LEU A 323 -3.20 -8.38 -4.86
N LEU A 324 -3.29 -7.19 -5.47
CA LEU A 324 -4.55 -6.58 -5.87
C LEU A 324 -5.27 -7.31 -7.02
N THR A 325 -4.69 -8.35 -7.60
CA THR A 325 -5.32 -9.23 -8.60
C THR A 325 -5.56 -10.65 -8.09
N HIS A 326 -5.33 -10.91 -6.80
CA HIS A 326 -5.54 -12.19 -6.15
C HIS A 326 -6.38 -12.04 -4.87
N THR A 327 -6.80 -13.17 -4.30
CA THR A 327 -7.37 -13.26 -2.95
C THR A 327 -6.85 -14.52 -2.28
N ASP A 328 -6.91 -14.58 -0.95
CA ASP A 328 -6.43 -15.69 -0.13
C ASP A 328 -4.92 -15.93 -0.29
N VAL A 329 -4.15 -14.84 -0.34
CA VAL A 329 -2.68 -14.90 -0.47
C VAL A 329 -2.02 -14.67 0.89
N LEU A 330 -1.11 -15.56 1.26
CA LEU A 330 -0.20 -15.37 2.38
C LEU A 330 1.14 -14.84 1.88
N VAL A 331 1.58 -13.70 2.39
CA VAL A 331 2.93 -13.16 2.18
C VAL A 331 3.73 -13.32 3.47
N VAL A 332 4.79 -14.12 3.41
CA VAL A 332 5.79 -14.22 4.50
C VAL A 332 7.10 -13.60 4.06
N SER A 333 7.44 -12.46 4.67
CA SER A 333 8.61 -11.66 4.30
C SER A 333 9.26 -11.06 5.56
N HIS A 334 9.75 -9.82 5.47
CA HIS A 334 10.65 -9.21 6.45
C HIS A 334 10.19 -7.83 6.88
N GLN A 335 10.90 -7.24 7.84
CA GLN A 335 10.44 -6.04 8.51
C GLN A 335 10.36 -4.85 7.55
N ALA A 336 11.38 -4.57 6.72
CA ALA A 336 11.32 -3.41 5.85
C ALA A 336 10.33 -3.62 4.69
N VAL A 337 10.32 -4.82 4.10
CA VAL A 337 9.44 -5.17 2.98
C VAL A 337 7.97 -5.06 3.38
N LEU A 338 7.59 -5.63 4.52
CA LEU A 338 6.21 -5.62 4.99
C LEU A 338 5.75 -4.24 5.43
N ARG A 339 6.65 -3.35 5.85
CA ARG A 339 6.31 -1.94 6.05
C ARG A 339 5.88 -1.28 4.75
N CYS A 340 6.63 -1.49 3.66
CA CYS A 340 6.29 -0.95 2.34
C CYS A 340 4.94 -1.48 1.85
N ILE A 341 4.70 -2.78 1.96
CA ILE A 341 3.43 -3.41 1.56
C ILE A 341 2.27 -2.91 2.45
N LEU A 342 2.44 -2.90 3.77
CA LEU A 342 1.40 -2.47 4.70
C LEU A 342 1.07 -0.98 4.55
N ALA A 343 2.05 -0.14 4.18
CA ALA A 343 1.84 1.27 3.93
C ALA A 343 0.81 1.52 2.82
N TYR A 344 0.82 0.70 1.75
CA TYR A 344 -0.18 0.79 0.69
C TYR A 344 -1.58 0.58 1.28
N PHE A 345 -1.79 -0.54 1.98
CA PHE A 345 -3.10 -0.90 2.53
C PHE A 345 -3.60 0.08 3.60
N LYS A 346 -2.70 0.70 4.38
CA LYS A 346 -3.04 1.73 5.37
C LYS A 346 -3.12 3.16 4.80
N GLY A 347 -2.85 3.36 3.50
CA GLY A 347 -2.82 4.70 2.89
C GLY A 347 -1.73 5.62 3.45
N ILE A 348 -0.60 5.05 3.90
CA ILE A 348 0.52 5.79 4.48
C ILE A 348 1.46 6.26 3.36
N LYS A 349 1.79 7.56 3.37
CA LYS A 349 2.77 8.16 2.44
C LYS A 349 4.21 7.69 2.73
N PRO A 350 5.14 7.75 1.74
CA PRO A 350 6.50 7.26 1.87
C PRO A 350 7.24 7.67 3.15
N GLU A 351 7.04 8.91 3.62
CA GLU A 351 7.71 9.47 4.80
C GLU A 351 7.43 8.67 6.08
N GLY A 352 6.24 8.07 6.19
CA GLY A 352 5.83 7.25 7.33
C GLY A 352 6.29 5.80 7.26
N VAL A 353 6.67 5.30 6.08
CA VAL A 353 6.94 3.87 5.82
C VAL A 353 8.03 3.30 6.73
N PRO A 354 9.21 3.93 6.91
CA PRO A 354 10.33 3.34 7.69
C PRO A 354 10.04 3.13 9.18
N TYR A 355 8.92 3.65 9.68
CA TYR A 355 8.55 3.68 11.09
C TYR A 355 7.25 2.93 11.39
N ILE A 356 6.63 2.30 10.39
CA ILE A 356 5.49 1.40 10.63
C ILE A 356 5.95 0.24 11.52
N ASN A 357 5.26 0.02 12.64
CA ASN A 357 5.53 -1.13 13.48
C ASN A 357 4.94 -2.40 12.84
N PHE A 358 5.79 -3.40 12.59
CA PHE A 358 5.40 -4.73 12.10
C PHE A 358 6.09 -5.79 12.99
N PRO A 359 5.44 -6.23 14.07
CA PRO A 359 6.05 -7.10 15.07
C PRO A 359 6.33 -8.51 14.53
N LEU A 360 7.29 -9.19 15.15
CA LEU A 360 7.45 -10.64 14.99
C LEU A 360 6.22 -11.38 15.54
N HIS A 361 6.06 -12.61 15.09
CA HIS A 361 5.09 -13.57 15.62
C HIS A 361 3.62 -13.13 15.63
N THR A 362 3.28 -12.20 14.74
CA THR A 362 1.95 -11.62 14.59
C THR A 362 1.51 -11.76 13.14
N LEU A 363 0.34 -12.37 12.95
CA LEU A 363 -0.30 -12.46 11.64
C LEU A 363 -1.16 -11.20 11.45
N LEU A 364 -1.00 -10.49 10.34
CA LEU A 364 -1.95 -9.45 9.93
C LEU A 364 -2.92 -10.01 8.89
N ILE A 365 -4.20 -9.74 9.06
CA ILE A 365 -5.25 -10.09 8.10
C ILE A 365 -5.77 -8.79 7.50
N VAL A 366 -5.60 -8.63 6.19
CA VAL A 366 -6.04 -7.46 5.44
C VAL A 366 -7.30 -7.83 4.66
N ARG A 367 -8.40 -7.11 4.86
CA ARG A 367 -9.67 -7.33 4.15
C ARG A 367 -10.08 -6.07 3.39
N SER A 368 -10.47 -6.21 2.14
CA SER A 368 -11.04 -5.08 1.39
C SER A 368 -12.44 -4.73 1.92
N TYR A 369 -12.70 -3.45 2.12
CA TYR A 369 -14.01 -2.92 2.49
C TYR A 369 -14.31 -1.67 1.65
N GLY A 370 -15.23 -1.78 0.69
CA GLY A 370 -15.46 -0.71 -0.28
C GLY A 370 -14.19 -0.35 -1.05
N TYR A 371 -13.75 0.90 -0.95
CA TYR A 371 -12.48 1.36 -1.52
C TYR A 371 -11.31 1.39 -0.53
N ASP A 372 -11.49 0.87 0.69
CA ASP A 372 -10.47 0.84 1.74
C ASP A 372 -10.12 -0.58 2.18
N PHE A 373 -9.17 -0.69 3.11
CA PHE A 373 -8.72 -1.95 3.68
C PHE A 373 -8.74 -1.91 5.20
N GLU A 374 -9.30 -2.95 5.79
CA GLU A 374 -9.24 -3.19 7.22
C GLU A 374 -8.05 -4.11 7.53
N VAL A 375 -7.26 -3.75 8.54
CA VAL A 375 -6.09 -4.53 8.96
C VAL A 375 -6.29 -5.01 10.40
N GLU A 376 -6.54 -6.31 10.54
CA GLU A 376 -6.62 -6.99 11.83
C GLU A 376 -5.26 -7.55 12.22
N SER A 377 -4.87 -7.44 13.50
CA SER A 377 -3.62 -8.01 14.03
C SER A 377 -3.91 -9.18 14.96
N VAL A 378 -3.29 -10.33 14.69
CA VAL A 378 -3.50 -11.58 15.42
C VAL A 378 -2.15 -12.08 15.98
N PRO A 379 -1.78 -11.72 17.23
CA PRO A 379 -0.59 -12.24 17.88
C PRO A 379 -0.71 -13.73 18.19
N LEU A 380 0.24 -14.55 17.74
CA LEU A 380 0.18 -16.01 17.92
C LEU A 380 0.78 -16.51 19.25
N LYS A 381 1.02 -15.60 20.19
CA LYS A 381 1.44 -15.88 21.58
C LYS A 381 2.69 -16.75 21.67
N VAL A 382 3.69 -16.46 20.84
CA VAL A 382 5.05 -17.03 20.94
C VAL A 382 6.00 -15.87 21.21
N GLU A 383 6.77 -15.95 22.30
CA GLU A 383 7.76 -14.93 22.64
C GLU A 383 8.78 -14.73 21.52
N CYS A 384 9.25 -13.50 21.38
CA CYS A 384 10.31 -13.11 20.44
C CYS A 384 11.00 -11.85 20.97
N VAL A 385 12.18 -11.56 20.44
CA VAL A 385 12.83 -10.26 20.60
C VAL A 385 12.02 -9.13 19.94
N ASP A 386 12.20 -7.91 20.42
CA ASP A 386 11.76 -6.73 19.68
C ASP A 386 12.88 -6.29 18.71
N THR A 387 12.51 -5.98 17.48
CA THR A 387 13.42 -5.47 16.44
C THR A 387 13.05 -4.06 15.99
N TYR A 388 12.09 -3.43 16.65
CA TYR A 388 11.59 -2.10 16.33
C TYR A 388 12.45 -1.01 16.98
N ARG A 389 13.34 -0.41 16.16
CA ARG A 389 14.13 0.76 16.56
C ARG A 389 13.43 2.06 16.18
N VAL A 390 13.08 2.87 17.19
CA VAL A 390 12.56 4.24 17.03
C VAL A 390 13.68 5.19 16.61
N GLN A 391 13.35 6.27 15.91
CA GLN A 391 14.31 7.33 15.57
C GLN A 391 14.84 7.98 16.87
N PRO A 392 16.17 8.09 17.05
CA PRO A 392 16.73 8.83 18.19
C PRO A 392 16.37 10.31 18.15
N LYS A 393 16.41 10.96 19.32
CA LYS A 393 16.24 12.43 19.39
C LYS A 393 17.43 13.19 18.77
N ASN A 394 18.65 12.65 18.91
CA ASN A 394 19.86 13.23 18.35
C ASN A 394 20.36 12.38 17.18
N CYS A 395 20.19 12.89 15.95
CA CYS A 395 20.67 12.26 14.72
C CYS A 395 21.91 12.96 14.15
N SER A 396 22.55 13.87 14.90
CA SER A 396 23.74 14.58 14.43
C SER A 396 24.92 13.63 14.21
N ILE A 397 25.76 13.92 13.21
CA ILE A 397 27.01 13.18 12.97
C ILE A 397 28.02 13.30 14.12
N SER A 398 27.86 14.30 14.99
CA SER A 398 28.72 14.56 16.15
C SER A 398 28.18 13.98 17.46
N ARG A 399 27.09 13.21 17.41
CA ARG A 399 26.49 12.57 18.59
C ARG A 399 27.44 11.52 19.18
N SER A 400 27.33 11.28 20.49
CA SER A 400 28.06 10.19 21.12
C SER A 400 27.49 8.81 20.72
N ALA A 401 28.30 7.75 20.83
CA ALA A 401 27.81 6.40 20.61
C ALA A 401 26.65 6.03 21.56
N ALA A 402 26.71 6.47 22.83
CA ALA A 402 25.65 6.26 23.80
C ALA A 402 24.33 6.89 23.34
N ASP A 403 24.36 8.13 22.83
CA ASP A 403 23.17 8.82 22.30
C ASP A 403 22.57 8.07 21.11
N ALA A 404 23.42 7.60 20.19
CA ALA A 404 23.01 6.90 18.98
C ALA A 404 22.32 5.55 19.26
N LEU A 405 22.77 4.87 20.31
CA LEU A 405 22.34 3.52 20.67
C LEU A 405 21.16 3.49 21.66
N THR A 406 20.73 4.64 22.19
CA THR A 406 19.61 4.74 23.16
C THR A 406 18.29 4.10 22.71
N THR A 407 18.04 4.02 21.40
CA THR A 407 16.80 3.45 20.85
C THR A 407 16.99 2.04 20.28
N VAL A 408 18.19 1.46 20.39
CA VAL A 408 18.45 0.09 19.94
C VAL A 408 17.71 -0.89 20.87
N PRO A 409 16.86 -1.78 20.33
CA PRO A 409 16.20 -2.80 21.13
C PRO A 409 17.19 -3.78 21.76
N VAL A 410 16.84 -4.27 22.95
CA VAL A 410 17.61 -5.29 23.65
C VAL A 410 17.64 -6.58 22.83
N HIS A 411 18.83 -7.14 22.66
CA HIS A 411 19.09 -8.43 22.04
C HIS A 411 20.03 -9.25 22.93
N PHE A 412 20.14 -10.55 22.68
CA PHE A 412 20.81 -11.49 23.59
C PHE A 412 22.30 -11.16 23.81
N ASP A 413 22.99 -10.74 22.76
CA ASP A 413 24.42 -10.38 22.79
C ASP A 413 24.69 -8.91 23.14
N ALA A 414 23.67 -8.14 23.54
CA ALA A 414 23.86 -6.74 23.90
C ALA A 414 24.81 -6.62 25.11
N PRO A 415 25.77 -5.67 25.11
CA PRO A 415 26.61 -5.44 26.28
C PRO A 415 25.73 -5.17 27.51
N LEU A 416 25.97 -5.88 28.61
CA LEU A 416 25.25 -5.66 29.87
C LEU A 416 25.32 -4.17 30.23
N ALA A 417 24.18 -3.48 30.21
CA ALA A 417 24.10 -2.11 30.67
C ALA A 417 24.60 -2.07 32.12
N THR A 418 25.71 -1.38 32.38
CA THR A 418 26.16 -1.12 33.75
C THR A 418 25.02 -0.42 34.49
N PRO A 419 24.54 -0.94 35.64
CA PRO A 419 23.49 -0.28 36.39
C PRO A 419 23.95 1.13 36.78
N PRO A 420 23.04 2.12 36.83
CA PRO A 420 23.39 3.47 37.22
C PRO A 420 24.07 3.43 38.58
N LYS A 421 25.26 4.05 38.69
CA LYS A 421 25.94 4.24 39.97
C LYS A 421 24.94 4.89 40.93
N GLN A 422 24.47 4.14 41.92
CA GLN A 422 23.78 4.71 43.06
C GLN A 422 24.78 5.64 43.74
N THR A 423 24.64 6.95 43.52
CA THR A 423 25.24 7.97 44.39
C THR A 423 24.59 7.84 45.75
N THR A 424 25.20 7.05 46.63
CA THR A 424 24.92 7.03 48.06
C THR A 424 25.37 8.38 48.61
N THR A 425 24.43 9.32 48.73
CA THR A 425 24.61 10.50 49.58
C THR A 425 24.38 10.02 51.01
N ILE A 426 25.47 9.84 51.74
CA ILE A 426 25.44 9.54 53.18
C ILE A 426 25.03 10.84 53.86
N SER A 427 23.90 10.81 54.58
CA SER A 427 23.48 11.84 55.52
C SER A 427 24.13 11.63 56.87
#